data_AF-A0A5S3QGB3-F1
#
_entry.id   AF-A0A5S3QGB3-F1
#
_cell.length_a   1.000
_cell.length_b   1.000
_cell.length_c   1.000
_cell.angle_alpha   90.00
_cell.angle_beta   90.00
_cell.angle_gamma   90.00
#
_symmetry.space_group_name_H-M   'P 1'
#
loop_
_entity.id
_entity.type
_entity.pdbx_description
1 polymer ?
#
loop_
_entity_poly.entity_id
_entity_poly.type
_entity_poly.pdbx_seq_one_letter_code
_entity_poly.pdbx_strand_id
1 'polypeptide(L)'
;MDTEIDFTAVKNVRQHQLQKNGMKISYIAFIIYSISRILQQYPEANSAVRHSLFPKIAWYNKIQAKFTMDSYIDQTRVVLSGLIPEADQLNLNDIQKKIGYYRDHSFEEVDEFKPIRKLQSLPLGIGQWIYNKTIKNFSKREKLQGTFTVTSLGHKPIQSFYPIISSTTCFGVGSIQKKPIVVEDDIQIRPMMTLSLAFDHRAIDGAIAADILADVKSHLENISKG
;
A
#
# COMPACT_ATOMS: atom_id res chain seq x y z
N MET A 1 8.24 -12.45 -1.90
CA MET A 1 9.23 -12.15 -2.96
C MET A 1 9.52 -10.65 -2.96
N ASP A 2 10.58 -10.19 -3.62
CA ASP A 2 10.90 -8.76 -3.75
C ASP A 2 11.61 -8.44 -5.08
N THR A 3 11.73 -7.15 -5.37
CA THR A 3 12.47 -6.62 -6.52
C THR A 3 13.08 -5.26 -6.18
N GLU A 4 14.15 -4.87 -6.86
CA GLU A 4 14.71 -3.53 -6.78
C GLU A 4 14.19 -2.65 -7.90
N ILE A 5 13.89 -1.40 -7.59
CA ILE A 5 13.26 -0.43 -8.51
C ILE A 5 14.16 0.81 -8.59
N ASP A 6 14.50 1.24 -9.81
CA ASP A 6 15.13 2.54 -10.05
C ASP A 6 14.09 3.68 -9.91
N PHE A 7 14.22 4.47 -8.86
CA PHE A 7 13.35 5.62 -8.59
C PHE A 7 13.75 6.89 -9.35
N THR A 8 14.64 6.83 -10.33
CA THR A 8 15.06 8.00 -11.12
C THR A 8 13.86 8.69 -11.76
N ALA A 9 13.02 7.96 -12.50
CA ALA A 9 11.83 8.52 -13.15
C ALA A 9 10.85 9.11 -12.13
N VAL A 10 10.55 8.37 -11.06
CA VAL A 10 9.69 8.84 -9.95
C VAL A 10 10.22 10.14 -9.35
N LYS A 11 11.53 10.23 -9.09
CA LYS A 11 12.15 11.45 -8.55
C LYS A 11 12.02 12.62 -9.51
N ASN A 12 12.23 12.40 -10.81
CA ASN A 12 12.11 13.44 -11.82
C ASN A 12 10.66 13.97 -11.90
N VAL A 13 9.67 13.08 -11.99
CA VAL A 13 8.24 13.48 -12.00
C VAL A 13 7.87 14.21 -10.70
N ARG A 14 8.34 13.71 -9.56
CA ARG A 14 8.09 14.34 -8.25
C ARG A 14 8.67 15.76 -8.16
N GLN A 15 9.88 15.99 -8.67
CA GLN A 15 10.48 17.33 -8.69
C GLN A 15 9.74 18.25 -9.65
N HIS A 16 9.36 17.75 -10.83
CA HIS A 16 8.58 18.52 -11.80
C HIS A 16 7.21 18.94 -11.25
N GLN A 17 6.48 18.03 -10.58
CA GLN A 17 5.20 18.34 -9.94
C GLN A 17 5.34 19.40 -8.84
N LEU A 18 6.42 19.33 -8.04
CA LEU A 18 6.73 20.33 -7.02
C LEU A 18 6.98 21.71 -7.64
N GLN A 19 7.73 21.79 -8.74
CA GLN A 19 8.03 23.04 -9.43
C GLN A 19 6.80 23.63 -10.13
N LYS A 20 5.97 22.79 -10.76
CA LYS A 20 4.81 23.21 -11.54
C LYS A 20 3.61 23.61 -10.67
N ASN A 21 3.32 22.82 -9.64
CA ASN A 21 2.07 22.91 -8.87
C ASN A 21 2.30 23.25 -7.39
N GLY A 22 3.55 23.36 -6.92
CA GLY A 22 3.88 23.58 -5.51
C GLY A 22 3.60 22.39 -4.59
N MET A 23 3.06 21.29 -5.12
CA MET A 23 2.65 20.12 -4.33
C MET A 23 3.77 19.08 -4.25
N LYS A 24 4.21 18.78 -3.02
CA LYS A 24 5.20 17.73 -2.77
C LYS A 24 4.52 16.36 -2.65
N ILE A 25 4.55 15.59 -3.73
CA ILE A 25 3.99 14.24 -3.77
C ILE A 25 4.93 13.26 -3.03
N SER A 26 4.35 12.40 -2.20
CA SER A 26 5.05 11.35 -1.45
C SER A 26 5.38 10.14 -2.35
N TYR A 27 6.47 9.45 -2.07
CA TYR A 27 6.81 8.21 -2.80
C TYR A 27 5.73 7.13 -2.62
N ILE A 28 5.07 7.10 -1.46
CA ILE A 28 3.93 6.20 -1.21
C ILE A 28 2.77 6.48 -2.16
N ALA A 29 2.49 7.75 -2.50
CA ALA A 29 1.47 8.08 -3.49
C ALA A 29 1.79 7.48 -4.87
N PHE A 30 3.04 7.56 -5.32
CA PHE A 30 3.47 6.94 -6.59
C PHE A 30 3.35 5.42 -6.59
N ILE A 31 3.68 4.79 -5.45
CA ILE A 31 3.58 3.34 -5.28
C ILE A 31 2.11 2.90 -5.29
N ILE A 32 1.26 3.54 -4.48
CA ILE A 32 -0.19 3.28 -4.47
C ILE A 32 -0.79 3.53 -5.85
N TYR A 33 -0.40 4.62 -6.51
CA TYR A 33 -0.83 4.94 -7.86
C TYR A 33 -0.52 3.78 -8.80
N SER A 34 0.75 3.38 -8.90
CA SER A 34 1.22 2.32 -9.81
C SER A 34 0.55 0.97 -9.52
N ILE A 35 0.52 0.54 -8.25
CA ILE A 35 -0.12 -0.72 -7.85
C ILE A 35 -1.60 -0.73 -8.26
N SER A 36 -2.32 0.38 -8.05
CA SER A 36 -3.75 0.45 -8.38
C SER A 36 -4.03 0.37 -9.89
N ARG A 37 -3.06 0.68 -10.76
CA ARG A 37 -3.20 0.55 -12.22
C ARG A 37 -2.88 -0.87 -12.66
N ILE A 38 -1.80 -1.42 -12.10
CA ILE A 38 -1.39 -2.78 -12.42
C ILE A 38 -2.44 -3.79 -11.94
N LEU A 39 -2.96 -3.66 -10.72
CA LEU A 39 -3.97 -4.60 -10.21
C LEU A 39 -5.29 -4.62 -10.99
N GLN A 40 -5.59 -3.63 -11.84
CA GLN A 40 -6.75 -3.70 -12.75
C GLN A 40 -6.61 -4.81 -13.79
N GLN A 41 -5.36 -5.19 -14.11
CA GLN A 41 -5.04 -6.25 -15.07
C GLN A 41 -5.02 -7.64 -14.43
N TYR A 42 -5.08 -7.71 -13.09
CA TYR A 42 -4.98 -8.94 -12.30
C TYR A 42 -6.18 -9.08 -11.34
N PRO A 43 -7.41 -9.30 -11.86
CA PRO A 43 -8.59 -9.44 -11.02
C PRO A 43 -8.46 -10.53 -9.94
N GLU A 44 -7.65 -11.56 -10.18
CA GLU A 44 -7.33 -12.66 -9.25
C GLU A 44 -6.70 -12.15 -7.95
N ALA A 45 -5.85 -11.13 -8.07
CA ALA A 45 -5.21 -10.46 -6.95
C ALA A 45 -6.16 -9.49 -6.21
N ASN A 46 -7.29 -9.12 -6.83
CA ASN A 46 -8.34 -8.31 -6.22
C ASN A 46 -9.45 -9.17 -5.57
N SER A 47 -9.04 -10.24 -4.89
CA SER A 47 -9.95 -11.19 -4.23
C SER A 47 -9.72 -11.23 -2.71
N ALA A 48 -10.49 -12.06 -1.99
CA ALA A 48 -10.21 -12.41 -0.60
C ALA A 48 -10.67 -13.84 -0.31
N VAL A 49 -9.83 -14.60 0.39
CA VAL A 49 -10.14 -15.95 0.85
C VAL A 49 -10.58 -15.92 2.30
N ARG A 50 -11.69 -16.59 2.61
CA ARG A 50 -12.11 -16.86 3.99
C ARG A 50 -11.73 -18.29 4.39
N HIS A 51 -10.99 -18.41 5.49
CA HIS A 51 -10.69 -19.69 6.10
C HIS A 51 -11.94 -20.27 6.78
N SER A 52 -12.41 -21.40 6.28
CA SER A 52 -13.47 -22.24 6.88
C SER A 52 -13.34 -23.67 6.35
N LEU A 53 -14.05 -24.62 6.96
CA LEU A 53 -14.15 -26.02 6.48
C LEU A 53 -14.49 -26.10 4.98
N PHE A 54 -15.26 -25.12 4.48
CA PHE A 54 -15.48 -24.89 3.06
C PHE A 54 -14.92 -23.51 2.70
N PRO A 55 -13.74 -23.41 2.08
CA PRO A 55 -13.16 -22.11 1.72
C PRO A 55 -14.07 -21.38 0.73
N LYS A 56 -14.22 -20.07 0.94
CA LYS A 56 -14.94 -19.19 0.01
C LYS A 56 -14.02 -18.09 -0.46
N ILE A 57 -14.14 -17.76 -1.75
CA ILE A 57 -13.43 -16.65 -2.39
C ILE A 57 -14.47 -15.59 -2.73
N ALA A 58 -14.16 -14.33 -2.45
CA ALA A 58 -14.89 -13.19 -2.95
C ALA A 58 -13.98 -12.35 -3.86
N TRP A 59 -14.57 -11.82 -4.93
CA TRP A 59 -13.91 -10.96 -5.89
C TRP A 59 -14.44 -9.55 -5.71
N TYR A 60 -13.55 -8.56 -5.71
CA TYR A 60 -13.94 -7.16 -5.55
C TYR A 60 -13.91 -6.45 -6.91
N ASN A 61 -14.85 -5.53 -7.09
CA ASN A 61 -14.95 -4.73 -8.32
C ASN A 61 -14.29 -3.35 -8.17
N LYS A 62 -13.80 -3.03 -6.96
CA LYS A 62 -13.16 -1.76 -6.63
C LYS A 62 -11.75 -2.05 -6.11
N ILE A 63 -10.81 -1.15 -6.38
CA ILE A 63 -9.45 -1.25 -5.83
C ILE A 63 -9.35 -0.29 -4.66
N GLN A 64 -9.17 -0.86 -3.45
CA GLN A 64 -9.07 -0.09 -2.22
C GLN A 64 -7.66 -0.22 -1.66
N ALA A 65 -6.91 0.89 -1.66
CA ALA A 65 -5.56 0.88 -1.14
C ALA A 65 -5.58 1.17 0.36
N LYS A 66 -5.16 0.20 1.17
CA LYS A 66 -4.80 0.46 2.56
C LYS A 66 -3.34 0.84 2.64
N PHE A 67 -2.99 1.81 3.48
CA PHE A 67 -1.60 2.16 3.71
C PHE A 67 -1.31 2.44 5.18
N THR A 68 -0.10 2.12 5.63
CA THR A 68 0.33 2.37 7.02
C THR A 68 1.17 3.63 7.14
N MET A 69 1.00 4.37 8.23
CA MET A 69 1.85 5.51 8.58
C MET A 69 2.18 5.52 10.07
N ASP A 70 3.37 6.01 10.39
CA ASP A 70 3.71 6.34 11.77
C ASP A 70 2.91 7.56 12.22
N SER A 71 2.37 7.50 13.43
CA SER A 71 1.70 8.60 14.10
C SER A 71 2.01 8.56 15.60
N TYR A 72 1.44 9.50 16.35
CA TYR A 72 1.59 9.60 17.80
C TYR A 72 0.22 9.75 18.44
N ILE A 73 -0.05 8.94 19.46
CA ILE A 73 -1.21 9.06 20.36
C ILE A 73 -0.64 9.16 21.77
N ASP A 74 -0.98 10.21 22.52
CA ASP A 74 -0.48 10.46 23.88
C ASP A 74 1.04 10.29 24.01
N GLN A 75 1.81 10.88 23.08
CA GLN A 75 3.27 10.79 22.95
C GLN A 75 3.82 9.38 22.65
N THR A 76 2.97 8.37 22.59
CA THR A 76 3.33 7.01 22.19
C THR A 76 3.29 6.89 20.68
N ARG A 77 4.40 6.42 20.09
CA ARG A 77 4.44 6.15 18.66
C ARG A 77 3.55 4.94 18.34
N VAL A 78 2.64 5.14 17.38
CA VAL A 78 1.73 4.11 16.90
C VAL A 78 1.79 4.02 15.39
N VAL A 79 1.28 2.92 14.83
CA VAL A 79 1.07 2.78 13.39
C VAL A 79 -0.42 2.90 13.11
N LEU A 80 -0.80 3.95 12.40
CA LEU A 80 -2.16 4.12 11.89
C LEU A 80 -2.25 3.60 10.46
N SER A 81 -3.46 3.22 10.06
CA SER A 81 -3.73 2.79 8.69
C SER A 81 -4.76 3.71 8.06
N GLY A 82 -4.43 4.33 6.93
CA GLY A 82 -5.40 5.03 6.10
C GLY A 82 -5.97 4.11 5.01
N LEU A 83 -7.14 4.49 4.50
CA LEU A 83 -7.78 3.82 3.36
C LEU A 83 -8.05 4.82 2.24
N ILE A 84 -7.67 4.44 1.02
CA ILE A 84 -7.91 5.19 -0.21
C ILE A 84 -8.89 4.35 -1.04
N PRO A 85 -10.20 4.65 -0.95
CA PRO A 85 -11.20 3.95 -1.75
C PRO A 85 -11.04 4.32 -3.23
N GLU A 86 -11.28 3.33 -4.11
CA GLU A 86 -11.29 3.50 -5.57
C GLU A 86 -9.99 4.15 -6.08
N ALA A 87 -8.85 3.68 -5.55
CA ALA A 87 -7.52 4.24 -5.81
C ALA A 87 -7.10 4.12 -7.29
N ASP A 88 -7.73 3.21 -8.03
CA ASP A 88 -7.63 3.05 -9.47
C ASP A 88 -8.20 4.25 -10.25
N GLN A 89 -9.22 4.92 -9.72
CA GLN A 89 -9.90 6.07 -10.34
C GLN A 89 -9.25 7.42 -10.00
N LEU A 90 -8.36 7.46 -9.00
CA LEU A 90 -7.79 8.70 -8.49
C LEU A 90 -6.46 9.04 -9.15
N ASN A 91 -6.27 10.26 -9.64
CA ASN A 91 -4.95 10.71 -10.07
C ASN A 91 -3.96 10.82 -8.89
N LEU A 92 -2.68 11.05 -9.22
CA LEU A 92 -1.61 11.08 -8.23
C LEU A 92 -1.80 12.19 -7.16
N ASN A 93 -2.35 13.34 -7.55
CA ASN A 93 -2.60 14.46 -6.63
C ASN A 93 -3.72 14.12 -5.65
N ASP A 94 -4.78 13.45 -6.09
CA ASP A 94 -5.91 13.10 -5.23
C ASP A 94 -5.55 11.96 -4.26
N ILE A 95 -4.70 11.02 -4.68
CA ILE A 95 -4.05 10.06 -3.78
C ILE A 95 -3.22 10.81 -2.74
N GLN A 96 -2.39 11.78 -3.15
CA GLN A 96 -1.58 12.56 -2.23
C GLN A 96 -2.42 13.37 -1.23
N LYS A 97 -3.53 13.98 -1.66
CA LYS A 97 -4.45 14.70 -0.76
C LYS A 97 -5.05 13.76 0.28
N LYS A 98 -5.47 12.55 -0.12
CA LYS A 98 -5.98 11.54 0.81
C LYS A 98 -4.91 11.08 1.80
N ILE A 99 -3.68 10.86 1.37
CA ILE A 99 -2.56 10.56 2.29
C ILE A 99 -2.33 11.72 3.26
N GLY A 100 -2.34 12.96 2.76
CA GLY A 100 -2.21 14.18 3.55
C GLY A 100 -3.29 14.29 4.63
N TYR A 101 -4.55 14.00 4.28
CA TYR A 101 -5.67 13.99 5.23
C TYR A 101 -5.37 13.11 6.45
N TYR A 102 -4.96 11.86 6.26
CA TYR A 102 -4.66 10.98 7.41
C TYR A 102 -3.38 11.36 8.17
N ARG A 103 -2.39 11.97 7.50
CA ARG A 103 -1.12 12.34 8.12
C ARG A 103 -1.24 13.63 8.94
N ASP A 104 -2.05 14.56 8.45
CA ASP A 104 -2.13 15.92 8.97
C ASP A 104 -3.24 16.05 10.05
N HIS A 105 -4.03 14.99 10.28
CA HIS A 105 -5.07 14.92 11.32
C HIS A 105 -4.73 13.86 12.38
N SER A 106 -5.13 14.11 13.62
CA SER A 106 -4.92 13.17 14.73
C SER A 106 -5.83 11.95 14.63
N PHE A 107 -5.54 10.94 15.46
CA PHE A 107 -6.37 9.75 15.55
C PHE A 107 -7.81 10.07 15.96
N GLU A 108 -8.05 11.15 16.71
CA GLU A 108 -9.35 11.59 17.20
C GLU A 108 -10.15 12.35 16.13
N GLU A 109 -9.45 13.10 15.27
CA GLU A 109 -10.03 13.98 14.24
C GLU A 109 -10.53 13.23 13.01
N VAL A 110 -9.91 12.09 12.69
CA VAL A 110 -10.28 11.28 11.52
C VAL A 110 -11.56 10.50 11.80
N ASP A 111 -12.56 10.69 10.94
CA ASP A 111 -13.90 10.11 11.08
C ASP A 111 -13.90 8.60 10.83
N GLU A 112 -13.06 8.13 9.92
CA GLU A 112 -12.86 6.73 9.58
C GLU A 112 -12.35 5.91 10.78
N PHE A 113 -11.77 6.56 11.79
CA PHE A 113 -11.34 5.91 13.03
C PHE A 113 -12.44 5.85 14.11
N LYS A 114 -13.60 6.50 13.94
CA LYS A 114 -14.72 6.40 14.91
C LYS A 114 -15.11 4.95 15.24
N PRO A 115 -15.24 4.02 14.27
CA PRO A 115 -15.59 2.64 14.58
C PRO A 115 -14.53 1.92 15.40
N ILE A 116 -13.23 2.15 15.13
CA ILE A 116 -12.15 1.51 15.88
C ILE A 116 -12.04 2.07 17.29
N ARG A 117 -12.25 3.39 17.48
CA ARG A 117 -12.30 4.03 18.81
C ARG A 117 -13.44 3.44 19.65
N LYS A 118 -14.62 3.29 19.06
CA LYS A 118 -15.78 2.66 19.72
C LYS A 118 -15.53 1.18 20.04
N LEU A 119 -14.75 0.48 19.21
CA LEU A 119 -14.40 -0.92 19.46
C LEU A 119 -13.40 -1.05 20.61
N GLN A 120 -12.45 -0.13 20.72
CA GLN A 120 -11.43 -0.08 21.78
C GLN A 120 -12.02 0.25 23.15
N SER A 121 -13.16 0.95 23.21
CA SER A 121 -13.84 1.23 24.48
C SER A 121 -14.67 0.06 25.03
N LEU A 122 -14.82 -1.03 24.27
CA LEU A 122 -15.55 -2.22 24.71
C LEU A 122 -14.63 -3.18 25.49
N PRO A 123 -15.20 -4.03 26.37
CA PRO A 123 -14.47 -5.12 27.00
C PRO A 123 -13.78 -6.02 25.95
N LEU A 124 -12.52 -6.43 26.20
CA LEU A 124 -11.67 -7.13 25.22
C LEU A 124 -12.35 -8.32 24.52
N GLY A 125 -13.09 -9.15 25.26
CA GLY A 125 -13.80 -10.30 24.69
C GLY A 125 -14.89 -9.91 23.69
N ILE A 126 -15.65 -8.85 23.99
CA ILE A 126 -16.72 -8.32 23.13
C ILE A 126 -16.11 -7.65 21.90
N GLY A 127 -15.12 -6.78 22.11
CA GLY A 127 -14.40 -6.10 21.02
C GLY A 127 -13.78 -7.09 20.03
N GLN A 128 -13.07 -8.10 20.53
CA GLN A 128 -12.48 -9.15 19.70
C GLN A 128 -13.54 -9.95 18.92
N TRP A 129 -14.67 -10.28 19.55
CA TRP A 129 -15.77 -10.97 18.87
C TRP A 129 -16.37 -10.14 17.73
N ILE A 130 -16.64 -8.85 17.96
CA ILE A 130 -17.14 -7.93 16.94
C ILE A 130 -16.15 -7.80 15.79
N TYR A 131 -14.86 -7.63 16.10
CA TYR A 131 -13.79 -7.55 15.10
C TYR A 131 -13.77 -8.80 14.21
N ASN A 132 -13.74 -9.99 14.84
CA ASN A 132 -13.71 -11.27 14.14
C ASN A 132 -14.94 -11.48 13.25
N LYS A 133 -16.14 -11.11 13.72
CA LYS A 133 -17.36 -11.16 12.91
C LYS A 133 -17.31 -10.20 11.71
N THR A 134 -16.69 -9.04 11.90
CA THR A 134 -16.57 -8.00 10.88
C THR A 134 -15.62 -8.42 9.76
N ILE A 135 -14.42 -8.89 10.10
CA ILE A 135 -13.43 -9.38 9.11
C ILE A 135 -13.90 -10.63 8.36
N LYS A 136 -14.79 -11.44 8.95
CA LYS A 136 -15.39 -12.62 8.27
C LYS A 136 -16.38 -12.25 7.15
N ASN A 137 -16.86 -11.02 7.11
CA ASN A 137 -17.72 -10.51 6.04
C ASN A 137 -16.86 -9.81 4.99
N PHE A 138 -16.86 -10.31 3.75
CA PHE A 138 -16.00 -9.79 2.68
C PHE A 138 -16.19 -8.29 2.42
N SER A 139 -17.43 -7.81 2.31
CA SER A 139 -17.69 -6.38 2.07
C SER A 139 -17.19 -5.49 3.22
N LYS A 140 -17.33 -5.95 4.47
CA LYS A 140 -16.80 -5.20 5.63
C LYS A 140 -15.27 -5.29 5.70
N ARG A 141 -14.69 -6.44 5.35
CA ARG A 141 -13.24 -6.65 5.29
C ARG A 141 -12.61 -5.71 4.26
N GLU A 142 -13.18 -5.62 3.07
CA GLU A 142 -12.73 -4.71 2.00
C GLU A 142 -12.63 -3.25 2.50
N LYS A 143 -13.67 -2.77 3.20
CA LYS A 143 -13.74 -1.42 3.76
C LYS A 143 -12.80 -1.17 4.95
N LEU A 144 -12.21 -2.20 5.54
CA LEU A 144 -11.33 -2.07 6.71
C LEU A 144 -9.87 -2.40 6.40
N GLN A 145 -9.65 -3.37 5.50
CA GLN A 145 -8.32 -3.87 5.16
C GLN A 145 -7.88 -3.42 3.77
N GLY A 146 -8.77 -2.88 2.94
CA GLY A 146 -8.49 -2.64 1.53
C GLY A 146 -8.36 -3.96 0.75
N THR A 147 -8.25 -3.83 -0.57
CA THR A 147 -8.00 -4.97 -1.45
C THR A 147 -6.51 -5.25 -1.66
N PHE A 148 -5.67 -4.23 -1.46
CA PHE A 148 -4.23 -4.37 -1.26
C PHE A 148 -3.76 -3.46 -0.13
N THR A 149 -2.60 -3.78 0.44
CA THR A 149 -1.97 -2.97 1.49
C THR A 149 -0.58 -2.50 1.06
N VAL A 150 -0.23 -1.26 1.37
CA VAL A 150 1.14 -0.73 1.29
C VAL A 150 1.61 -0.40 2.69
N THR A 151 2.73 -0.98 3.09
CA THR A 151 3.39 -0.62 4.34
C THR A 151 4.81 -0.18 4.07
N SER A 152 5.29 0.78 4.85
CA SER A 152 6.57 1.43 4.59
C SER A 152 7.39 1.55 5.85
N LEU A 153 8.68 1.20 5.72
CA LEU A 153 9.72 1.46 6.70
C LEU A 153 10.84 2.34 6.10
N GLY A 154 10.58 2.96 4.93
CA GLY A 154 11.57 3.70 4.17
C GLY A 154 12.04 5.02 4.81
N HIS A 155 11.44 5.44 5.91
CA HIS A 155 11.91 6.56 6.75
C HIS A 155 13.11 6.17 7.63
N LYS A 156 13.42 4.88 7.75
CA LYS A 156 14.62 4.32 8.38
C LYS A 156 15.48 3.61 7.33
N PRO A 157 16.78 3.36 7.59
CA PRO A 157 17.68 2.69 6.63
C PRO A 157 17.40 1.18 6.52
N ILE A 158 16.13 0.79 6.42
CA ILE A 158 15.68 -0.58 6.19
C ILE A 158 15.63 -0.79 4.69
N GLN A 159 16.40 -1.75 4.17
CA GLN A 159 16.44 -2.01 2.73
C GLN A 159 15.22 -2.80 2.28
N SER A 160 14.88 -3.88 2.98
CA SER A 160 13.71 -4.71 2.69
C SER A 160 13.05 -5.18 3.98
N PHE A 161 11.76 -5.46 3.90
CA PHE A 161 11.01 -6.17 4.94
C PHE A 161 9.82 -6.85 4.28
N TYR A 162 9.32 -7.95 4.86
CA TYR A 162 8.19 -8.69 4.30
C TYR A 162 6.98 -8.53 5.22
N PRO A 163 5.92 -7.87 4.77
CA PRO A 163 4.82 -7.53 5.64
C PRO A 163 3.90 -8.71 5.92
N ILE A 164 3.27 -8.70 7.09
CA ILE A 164 2.17 -9.62 7.39
C ILE A 164 0.98 -9.25 6.50
N ILE A 165 0.38 -10.27 5.92
CA ILE A 165 -0.70 -10.10 4.95
C ILE A 165 -2.03 -9.79 5.65
N SER A 166 -2.73 -8.74 5.17
CA SER A 166 -4.11 -8.44 5.59
C SER A 166 -5.11 -8.46 4.42
N SER A 167 -4.65 -8.15 3.22
CA SER A 167 -5.40 -8.28 1.95
C SER A 167 -4.75 -9.33 1.05
N THR A 168 -5.23 -9.60 -0.16
CA THR A 168 -4.61 -10.63 -1.03
C THR A 168 -3.18 -10.30 -1.43
N THR A 169 -2.85 -9.02 -1.55
CA THR A 169 -1.49 -8.53 -1.77
C THR A 169 -1.11 -7.48 -0.73
N CYS A 170 0.12 -7.56 -0.22
CA CYS A 170 0.69 -6.63 0.74
C CYS A 170 2.12 -6.27 0.32
N PHE A 171 2.34 -4.98 0.05
CA PHE A 171 3.58 -4.46 -0.47
C PHE A 171 4.39 -3.80 0.65
N GLY A 172 5.66 -4.21 0.81
CA GLY A 172 6.60 -3.63 1.76
C GLY A 172 7.56 -2.68 1.06
N VAL A 173 7.60 -1.43 1.50
CA VAL A 173 8.39 -0.35 0.91
C VAL A 173 9.66 -0.11 1.74
N GLY A 174 10.80 -0.46 1.15
CA GLY A 174 12.12 -0.18 1.69
C GLY A 174 12.54 1.30 1.59
N SER A 175 13.73 1.59 2.09
CA SER A 175 14.37 2.91 1.94
C SER A 175 14.96 3.10 0.55
N ILE A 176 14.84 4.33 0.05
CA ILE A 176 15.48 4.75 -1.21
C ILE A 176 16.94 5.09 -0.92
N GLN A 177 17.88 4.34 -1.46
CA GLN A 177 19.32 4.52 -1.26
C GLN A 177 20.03 4.70 -2.61
N LYS A 178 21.12 5.47 -2.62
CA LYS A 178 22.00 5.53 -3.80
C LYS A 178 22.77 4.20 -3.88
N LYS A 179 22.65 3.48 -4.98
CA LYS A 179 23.40 2.24 -5.24
C LYS A 179 24.10 2.30 -6.60
N PRO A 180 25.30 1.72 -6.73
CA PRO A 180 25.89 1.48 -8.05
C PRO A 180 25.09 0.38 -8.76
N ILE A 181 24.67 0.64 -10.00
CA ILE A 181 24.03 -0.35 -10.88
C ILE A 181 24.69 -0.30 -12.25
N VAL A 182 24.59 -1.39 -13.01
CA VAL A 182 25.04 -1.46 -14.40
C VAL A 182 23.91 -0.98 -15.31
N VAL A 183 24.18 0.01 -16.16
CA VAL A 183 23.28 0.53 -17.20
C VAL A 183 24.07 0.63 -18.49
N GLU A 184 23.67 -0.10 -19.53
CA GLU A 184 24.37 -0.11 -20.83
C GLU A 184 25.89 -0.35 -20.69
N ASP A 185 26.27 -1.35 -19.88
CA ASP A 185 27.64 -1.73 -19.54
C ASP A 185 28.46 -0.72 -18.71
N ASP A 186 27.88 0.42 -18.31
CA ASP A 186 28.50 1.40 -17.41
C ASP A 186 27.96 1.33 -15.98
N ILE A 187 28.83 1.55 -15.00
CA ILE A 187 28.44 1.68 -13.58
C ILE A 187 27.91 3.09 -13.32
N GLN A 188 26.63 3.19 -12.98
CA GLN A 188 25.96 4.45 -12.65
C GLN A 188 25.38 4.41 -11.23
N ILE A 189 25.41 5.54 -10.52
CA ILE A 189 24.78 5.66 -9.21
C ILE A 189 23.30 6.03 -9.39
N ARG A 190 22.40 5.13 -9.01
CA ARG A 190 20.94 5.32 -9.12
C ARG A 190 20.24 5.28 -7.76
N PRO A 191 19.13 6.02 -7.59
CA PRO A 191 18.29 5.93 -6.39
C PRO A 191 17.46 4.65 -6.44
N MET A 192 17.90 3.60 -5.76
CA MET A 192 17.25 2.29 -5.76
C MET A 192 16.38 2.11 -4.51
N MET A 193 15.25 1.41 -4.67
CA MET A 193 14.37 1.00 -3.58
C MET A 193 13.96 -0.46 -3.76
N THR A 194 13.98 -1.24 -2.69
CA THR A 194 13.41 -2.59 -2.71
C THR A 194 11.92 -2.54 -2.41
N LEU A 195 11.11 -3.17 -3.27
CA LEU A 195 9.69 -3.41 -3.08
C LEU A 195 9.48 -4.90 -2.83
N SER A 196 8.96 -5.25 -1.66
CA SER A 196 8.57 -6.63 -1.36
C SER A 196 7.07 -6.84 -1.60
N LEU A 197 6.71 -8.08 -1.93
CA LEU A 197 5.33 -8.54 -2.06
C LEU A 197 5.14 -9.81 -1.22
N ALA A 198 4.21 -9.72 -0.27
CA ALA A 198 3.57 -10.84 0.39
C ALA A 198 2.16 -11.03 -0.19
N PHE A 199 1.78 -12.27 -0.50
CA PHE A 199 0.50 -12.57 -1.13
C PHE A 199 -0.12 -13.86 -0.58
N ASP A 200 -1.44 -13.98 -0.71
CA ASP A 200 -2.18 -15.16 -0.26
C ASP A 200 -2.13 -16.23 -1.36
N HIS A 201 -1.29 -17.24 -1.16
CA HIS A 201 -1.11 -18.36 -2.10
C HIS A 201 -2.39 -19.16 -2.40
N ARG A 202 -3.46 -18.95 -1.62
CA ARG A 202 -4.77 -19.56 -1.86
C ARG A 202 -5.61 -18.75 -2.85
N ALA A 203 -5.26 -17.48 -3.07
CA ALA A 203 -5.92 -16.58 -3.99
C ALA A 203 -5.19 -16.51 -5.33
N ILE A 204 -3.86 -16.35 -5.30
CA ILE A 204 -3.01 -16.26 -6.49
C ILE A 204 -1.79 -17.16 -6.35
N ASP A 205 -1.27 -17.65 -7.47
CA ASP A 205 -0.03 -18.43 -7.48
C ASP A 205 1.22 -17.53 -7.54
N GLY A 206 2.40 -18.16 -7.55
CA GLY A 206 3.67 -17.44 -7.61
C GLY A 206 3.94 -16.77 -8.96
N ALA A 207 3.35 -17.26 -10.06
CA ALA A 207 3.55 -16.67 -11.38
C ALA A 207 2.82 -15.33 -11.48
N ILE A 208 1.53 -15.30 -11.13
CA ILE A 208 0.74 -14.06 -11.09
C ILE A 208 1.37 -13.04 -10.13
N ALA A 209 1.83 -13.49 -8.97
CA ALA A 209 2.49 -12.60 -8.00
C ALA A 209 3.81 -12.01 -8.55
N ALA A 210 4.59 -12.80 -9.30
CA ALA A 210 5.82 -12.33 -9.94
C ALA A 210 5.51 -11.33 -11.06
N ASP A 211 4.49 -11.59 -11.88
CA ASP A 211 4.06 -10.71 -12.96
C ASP A 211 3.58 -9.35 -12.41
N ILE A 212 2.74 -9.35 -11.36
CA ILE A 212 2.31 -8.12 -10.67
C ILE A 212 3.51 -7.32 -10.19
N LEU A 213 4.50 -7.97 -9.55
CA LEU A 213 5.65 -7.27 -9.00
C LEU A 213 6.56 -6.71 -10.10
N ALA A 214 6.74 -7.44 -11.20
CA ALA A 214 7.50 -7.01 -12.37
C ALA A 214 6.81 -5.82 -13.08
N ASP A 215 5.50 -5.87 -13.23
CA ASP A 215 4.72 -4.79 -13.86
C ASP A 215 4.69 -3.52 -13.00
N VAL A 216 4.55 -3.65 -11.67
CA VAL A 216 4.65 -2.51 -10.75
C VAL A 216 6.03 -1.86 -10.84
N LYS A 217 7.09 -2.67 -10.89
CA LYS A 217 8.46 -2.18 -11.12
C LYS A 217 8.55 -1.42 -12.44
N SER A 218 8.16 -2.05 -13.54
CA SER A 218 8.21 -1.45 -14.88
C SER A 218 7.44 -0.14 -14.95
N HIS A 219 6.24 -0.09 -14.37
CA HIS A 219 5.42 1.12 -14.34
C HIS A 219 6.07 2.25 -13.53
N LEU A 220 6.70 1.96 -12.39
CA LEU A 220 7.41 2.95 -11.58
C LEU A 220 8.70 3.47 -12.27
N GLU A 221 9.47 2.58 -12.90
CA GLU A 221 10.71 2.94 -13.61
C GLU A 221 10.45 3.76 -14.87
N ASN A 222 9.28 3.61 -15.49
CA ASN A 222 8.90 4.29 -16.73
C ASN A 222 7.85 5.40 -16.55
N ILE A 223 7.58 5.83 -15.31
CA ILE A 223 6.57 6.84 -15.06
C ILE A 223 6.98 8.19 -15.68
N SER A 224 6.19 8.67 -16.63
CA SER A 224 6.46 9.91 -17.38
C SER A 224 5.43 11.01 -17.16
N LYS A 225 4.23 10.64 -16.71
CA LYS A 225 3.12 11.54 -16.36
C LYS A 225 2.39 10.99 -15.13
N GLY A 226 1.95 11.88 -14.24
CA GLY A 226 1.15 11.56 -13.06
C GLY A 226 -0.08 12.47 -12.97
#